data_AF-A0AAV5VCA1-F1
#
_entry.id   AF-A0AAV5VCA1-F1
#
_cell.length_a   1.000
_cell.length_b   1.000
_cell.length_c   1.000
_cell.angle_alpha   90.00
_cell.angle_beta   90.00
_cell.angle_gamma   90.00
#
_symmetry.space_group_name_H-M   'P 1'
#
loop_
_entity.id
_entity.type
_entity.pdbx_description
1 polymer ?
#
loop_
_entity_poly.entity_id
_entity_poly.type
_entity_poly.pdbx_seq_one_letter_code
_entity_poly.pdbx_strand_id
1 'polypeptide(L)'
;EAIYLEGGVQFITSRILLVDFLCGRVPCNNVAGIVVYRAHQVLTSFQESFILRMFREKKRGGFVKAFSDFPTAISSLGELQRLVTRLYVKRVRIVPRFDTDVKATFDRTPVSVVELCVDVPPLLRRCHSTLVELLKVCGRELKSTVGSRRKNKSGEEAEEESLTGIAYLPTQLEKEIGERRSFATEKQRRLLNEIGQLRTLLQTAENIDACTLLARITAMKTENEGDVPSWMLSSMSSRLFTDIETLAGCSKQKGKADFQPPPKWAVYASVLEEIADSDVPEGLGERGPTVLVFTSDDVLTIQLADLTKTGLEYSCQAVRRQLPVVMGGVSRVTAAPAPLWPPDDVQMFMRNQEDHGELVKELQANQKTAARATKRRRQVAQNIMKADDDGKVQTNIIQFGILHHKKKRARKGTEEPSTSKDYEEEVKQEEEDDEK
;
A
#
# COMPACT_ATOMS: atom_id res chain seq x y z
N GLU A 1 15.82 -13.16 -26.93
CA GLU A 1 15.32 -13.93 -28.09
C GLU A 1 14.80 -15.31 -27.70
N ALA A 2 15.63 -16.22 -27.17
CA ALA A 2 15.19 -17.58 -26.81
C ALA A 2 13.95 -17.64 -25.91
N ILE A 3 13.85 -16.74 -24.92
CA ILE A 3 12.68 -16.65 -24.02
C ILE A 3 11.41 -16.21 -24.78
N TYR A 4 11.53 -15.29 -25.76
CA TYR A 4 10.40 -14.88 -26.58
C TYR A 4 9.91 -15.99 -27.51
N LEU A 5 10.84 -16.82 -28.00
CA LEU A 5 10.53 -17.96 -28.88
C LEU A 5 9.93 -19.15 -28.12
N GLU A 6 10.21 -19.29 -26.82
CA GLU A 6 9.56 -20.29 -25.97
C GLU A 6 8.05 -20.04 -25.80
N GLY A 7 7.60 -18.80 -26.04
CA GLY A 7 6.20 -18.42 -25.94
C GLY A 7 5.72 -18.23 -24.50
N GLY A 8 4.41 -18.27 -24.30
CA GLY A 8 3.76 -18.04 -23.01
C GLY A 8 3.59 -16.56 -22.63
N VAL A 9 3.20 -16.32 -21.38
CA VAL A 9 3.02 -14.97 -20.82
C VAL A 9 4.35 -14.49 -20.25
N GLN A 10 4.77 -13.30 -20.68
CA GLN A 10 6.04 -12.70 -20.28
C GLN A 10 5.79 -11.39 -19.52
N PHE A 11 6.39 -11.27 -18.34
CA PHE A 11 6.37 -10.04 -17.53
C PHE A 11 7.64 -9.25 -17.79
N ILE A 12 7.51 -8.07 -18.38
CA ILE A 12 8.65 -7.29 -18.87
C ILE A 12 8.44 -5.82 -18.53
N THR A 13 9.51 -5.14 -18.12
CA THR A 13 9.48 -3.70 -17.88
C THR A 13 9.50 -2.92 -19.19
N SER A 14 8.86 -1.74 -19.21
CA SER A 14 8.73 -0.91 -20.41
C SER A 14 10.07 -0.62 -21.09
N ARG A 15 11.11 -0.32 -20.31
CA ARG A 15 12.46 0.00 -20.83
C ARG A 15 13.11 -1.18 -21.57
N ILE A 16 13.01 -2.40 -21.04
CA ILE A 16 13.59 -3.58 -21.69
C ILE A 16 12.82 -3.88 -22.97
N LEU A 17 11.49 -3.86 -22.90
CA LEU A 17 10.63 -4.13 -24.04
C LEU A 17 10.88 -3.13 -25.17
N LEU A 18 11.01 -1.84 -24.85
CA LEU A 18 11.34 -0.78 -25.80
C LEU A 18 12.62 -1.09 -26.60
N VAL A 19 13.72 -1.39 -25.90
CA VAL A 19 15.01 -1.69 -26.53
C VAL A 19 14.91 -2.95 -27.39
N ASP A 20 14.24 -4.00 -26.91
CA ASP A 20 14.10 -5.24 -27.67
C ASP A 20 13.23 -5.08 -28.92
N PHE A 21 12.21 -4.21 -28.89
CA PHE A 21 11.41 -3.85 -30.08
C PHE A 21 12.23 -3.06 -31.11
N LEU A 22 13.09 -2.14 -30.66
CA LEU A 22 13.98 -1.35 -31.52
C LEU A 22 15.07 -2.21 -32.15
N CYS A 23 15.67 -3.13 -31.38
CA CYS A 23 16.67 -4.07 -31.87
C CYS A 23 16.08 -5.24 -32.68
N GLY A 24 14.75 -5.32 -32.82
CA GLY A 24 14.09 -6.39 -33.60
C GLY A 24 14.17 -7.78 -32.97
N ARG A 25 14.47 -7.89 -31.68
CA ARG A 25 14.64 -9.16 -30.95
C ARG A 25 13.33 -9.86 -30.63
N VAL A 26 12.23 -9.11 -30.60
CA VAL A 26 10.89 -9.64 -30.33
C VAL A 26 10.25 -10.06 -31.66
N PRO A 27 9.86 -11.32 -31.84
CA PRO A 27 9.09 -11.78 -33.01
C PRO A 27 7.66 -11.24 -32.93
N CYS A 28 7.46 -9.98 -33.34
CA CYS A 28 6.21 -9.23 -33.16
C CYS A 28 5.00 -9.92 -33.80
N ASN A 29 5.21 -10.65 -34.90
CA ASN A 29 4.17 -11.41 -35.59
C ASN A 29 3.55 -12.50 -34.71
N ASN A 30 4.32 -13.07 -33.78
CA ASN A 30 3.88 -14.16 -32.92
C ASN A 30 3.25 -13.66 -31.61
N VAL A 31 3.33 -12.35 -31.31
CA VAL A 31 2.78 -11.78 -30.08
C VAL A 31 1.26 -11.65 -30.20
N ALA A 32 0.48 -12.39 -29.41
CA ALA A 32 -0.98 -12.33 -29.47
C ALA A 32 -1.54 -10.95 -29.05
N GLY A 33 -0.96 -10.35 -28.02
CA GLY A 33 -1.39 -9.04 -27.52
C GLY A 33 -0.52 -8.53 -26.37
N ILE A 34 -0.77 -7.29 -25.97
CA ILE A 34 -0.08 -6.62 -24.86
C ILE A 34 -1.10 -6.26 -23.79
N VAL A 35 -0.76 -6.54 -22.53
CA VAL A 35 -1.52 -6.12 -21.36
C VAL A 35 -0.72 -5.05 -20.61
N VAL A 36 -1.30 -3.86 -20.48
CA VAL A 36 -0.68 -2.73 -19.77
C VAL A 36 -1.25 -2.64 -18.36
N TYR A 37 -0.38 -2.71 -17.35
CA TYR A 37 -0.73 -2.48 -15.95
C TYR A 37 -0.49 -1.03 -15.57
N ARG A 38 -1.27 -0.49 -14.62
CA ARG A 38 -1.26 0.94 -14.22
C ARG A 38 -1.34 1.89 -15.42
N ALA A 39 -2.35 1.69 -16.25
CA ALA A 39 -2.51 2.40 -17.52
C ALA A 39 -2.54 3.93 -17.39
N HIS A 40 -2.96 4.48 -16.25
CA HIS A 40 -2.93 5.91 -15.97
C HIS A 40 -1.52 6.54 -16.13
N GLN A 41 -0.45 5.77 -15.93
CA GLN A 41 0.94 6.25 -16.10
C GLN A 41 1.28 6.61 -17.56
N VAL A 42 0.51 6.12 -18.55
CA VAL A 42 0.70 6.46 -19.96
C VAL A 42 0.34 7.94 -20.27
N LEU A 43 -0.35 8.62 -19.35
CA LEU A 43 -0.57 10.06 -19.45
C LEU A 43 0.71 10.85 -19.21
N THR A 44 1.54 10.42 -18.27
CA THR A 44 2.78 11.09 -17.87
C THR A 44 4.02 10.52 -18.58
N SER A 45 4.05 9.23 -18.87
CA SER A 45 5.13 8.52 -19.57
C SER A 45 4.81 8.32 -21.06
N PHE A 46 5.83 8.43 -21.90
CA PHE A 46 5.74 8.18 -23.35
C PHE A 46 6.14 6.74 -23.73
N GLN A 47 6.91 6.04 -22.90
CA GLN A 47 7.55 4.77 -23.28
C GLN A 47 6.53 3.71 -23.70
N GLU A 48 5.49 3.53 -22.90
CA GLU A 48 4.40 2.57 -23.13
C GLU A 48 3.65 2.90 -24.42
N SER A 49 3.31 4.18 -24.64
CA SER A 49 2.61 4.61 -25.85
C SER A 49 3.45 4.36 -27.11
N PHE A 50 4.76 4.53 -27.03
CA PHE A 50 5.67 4.28 -28.14
C PHE A 50 5.84 2.78 -28.43
N ILE A 51 5.93 1.95 -27.39
CA ILE A 51 5.93 0.49 -27.54
C ILE A 51 4.65 0.01 -28.23
N LEU A 52 3.48 0.51 -27.79
CA LEU A 52 2.20 0.17 -28.38
C LEU A 52 2.09 0.62 -29.84
N ARG A 53 2.64 1.81 -30.16
CA ARG A 53 2.73 2.29 -31.54
C ARG A 53 3.57 1.34 -32.41
N MET A 54 4.77 0.97 -32.00
CA MET A 54 5.62 0.02 -32.72
C MET A 54 4.94 -1.35 -32.87
N PHE A 55 4.25 -1.80 -31.82
CA PHE A 55 3.48 -3.05 -31.86
C PHE A 55 2.35 -2.99 -32.89
N ARG A 56 1.59 -1.89 -32.96
CA ARG A 56 0.51 -1.69 -33.94
C ARG A 56 1.00 -1.54 -35.37
N GLU A 57 2.16 -0.90 -35.57
CA GLU A 57 2.80 -0.76 -36.87
C GLU A 57 3.21 -2.14 -37.42
N LYS A 58 3.78 -3.01 -36.58
CA LYS A 58 4.22 -4.36 -36.98
C LYS A 58 3.08 -5.38 -37.02
N LYS A 59 2.11 -5.32 -36.10
CA LYS A 59 1.00 -6.27 -35.98
C LYS A 59 -0.33 -5.57 -35.70
N ARG A 60 -1.10 -5.35 -36.77
CA ARG A 60 -2.43 -4.71 -36.68
C ARG A 60 -3.46 -5.55 -35.91
N GLY A 61 -3.40 -6.87 -36.02
CA GLY A 61 -4.36 -7.81 -35.41
C GLY A 61 -4.12 -8.16 -33.94
N GLY A 62 -3.07 -7.65 -33.29
CA GLY A 62 -2.81 -7.92 -31.89
C GLY A 62 -3.80 -7.21 -30.95
N PHE A 63 -4.23 -7.86 -29.87
CA PHE A 63 -5.09 -7.19 -28.89
C PHE A 63 -4.26 -6.32 -27.92
N VAL A 64 -4.85 -5.23 -27.44
CA VAL A 64 -4.29 -4.42 -26.35
C VAL A 64 -5.35 -4.31 -25.28
N LYS A 65 -5.00 -4.72 -24.05
CA LYS A 65 -5.84 -4.55 -22.85
C LYS A 65 -5.06 -3.73 -21.83
N ALA A 66 -5.78 -2.94 -21.05
CA ALA A 66 -5.17 -2.05 -20.08
C ALA A 66 -5.98 -2.05 -18.79
N PHE A 67 -5.28 -2.11 -17.66
CA PHE A 67 -5.86 -2.08 -16.33
C PHE A 67 -5.34 -0.86 -15.58
N SER A 68 -6.23 -0.18 -14.86
CA SER A 68 -5.90 0.94 -13.99
C SER A 68 -6.73 0.82 -12.71
N ASP A 69 -6.03 0.93 -11.58
CA ASP A 69 -6.54 0.86 -10.21
C ASP A 69 -6.75 2.25 -9.59
N PHE A 70 -6.24 3.30 -10.23
CA PHE A 70 -6.28 4.67 -9.73
C PHE A 70 -7.13 5.59 -10.63
N PRO A 71 -8.46 5.61 -10.47
CA PRO A 71 -9.36 6.40 -11.31
C PRO A 71 -9.14 7.92 -11.13
N THR A 72 -8.71 8.35 -9.95
CA THR A 72 -8.43 9.76 -9.61
C THR A 72 -7.25 10.37 -10.37
N ALA A 73 -6.41 9.58 -11.06
CA ALA A 73 -5.41 10.14 -11.98
C ALA A 73 -6.02 10.68 -13.27
N ILE A 74 -7.26 10.30 -13.60
CA ILE A 74 -7.97 10.78 -14.79
C ILE A 74 -9.00 11.79 -14.32
N SER A 75 -8.65 13.07 -14.40
CA SER A 75 -9.45 14.16 -13.82
C SER A 75 -10.47 14.73 -14.81
N SER A 76 -10.30 14.46 -16.11
CA SER A 76 -11.21 14.96 -17.15
C SER A 76 -11.46 13.96 -18.28
N LEU A 77 -12.59 14.13 -18.98
CA LEU A 77 -12.90 13.36 -20.18
C LEU A 77 -11.86 13.56 -21.30
N GLY A 78 -11.23 14.74 -21.38
CA GLY A 78 -10.15 15.02 -22.33
C GLY A 78 -8.90 14.19 -22.04
N GLU A 79 -8.54 14.00 -20.76
CA GLU A 79 -7.45 13.11 -20.37
C GLU A 79 -7.79 11.65 -20.65
N LEU A 80 -9.03 11.23 -20.39
CA LEU A 80 -9.49 9.89 -20.74
C LEU A 80 -9.37 9.63 -22.25
N GLN A 81 -9.81 10.58 -23.08
CA GLN A 81 -9.69 10.48 -24.54
C GLN A 81 -8.23 10.37 -24.99
N ARG A 82 -7.34 11.17 -24.40
CA ARG A 82 -5.89 11.08 -24.67
C ARG A 82 -5.33 9.72 -24.28
N LEU A 83 -5.72 9.19 -23.13
CA LEU A 83 -5.28 7.87 -22.66
C LEU A 83 -5.74 6.76 -23.59
N VAL A 84 -7.02 6.74 -23.96
CA VAL A 84 -7.61 5.76 -24.91
C VAL A 84 -6.88 5.78 -26.24
N THR A 85 -6.58 6.98 -26.75
CA THR A 85 -5.84 7.17 -28.00
C THR A 85 -4.42 6.64 -27.91
N ARG A 86 -3.69 6.94 -26.82
CA ARG A 86 -2.32 6.46 -26.60
C ARG A 86 -2.22 4.95 -26.39
N LEU A 87 -3.26 4.34 -25.82
CA LEU A 87 -3.33 2.89 -25.60
C LEU A 87 -3.82 2.10 -26.82
N TYR A 88 -4.33 2.77 -27.86
CA TYR A 88 -4.96 2.12 -29.02
C TYR A 88 -6.09 1.15 -28.63
N VAL A 89 -6.91 1.54 -27.64
CA VAL A 89 -8.09 0.80 -27.21
C VAL A 89 -9.36 1.47 -27.73
N LYS A 90 -10.42 0.69 -27.95
CA LYS A 90 -11.69 1.19 -28.53
C LYS A 90 -12.80 1.38 -27.50
N ARG A 91 -12.76 0.60 -26.41
CA ARG A 91 -13.79 0.58 -25.38
C ARG A 91 -13.13 0.76 -24.03
N VAL A 92 -13.77 1.55 -23.17
CA VAL A 92 -13.41 1.72 -21.76
C VAL A 92 -14.58 1.20 -20.95
N ARG A 93 -14.32 0.31 -19.99
CA ARG A 93 -15.29 -0.14 -19.00
C ARG A 93 -14.86 0.41 -17.65
N ILE A 94 -15.74 1.19 -17.03
CA ILE A 94 -15.56 1.67 -15.66
C ILE A 94 -16.40 0.77 -14.78
N VAL A 95 -15.80 0.20 -13.74
CA VAL A 95 -16.47 -0.74 -12.83
C VAL A 95 -16.39 -0.16 -11.42
N PRO A 96 -17.35 0.67 -11.00
CA PRO A 96 -17.41 1.18 -9.64
C PRO A 96 -17.89 0.11 -8.66
N ARG A 97 -17.65 0.32 -7.35
CA ARG A 97 -18.10 -0.63 -6.30
C ARG A 97 -19.62 -0.75 -6.17
N PHE A 98 -20.36 0.26 -6.64
CA PHE A 98 -21.83 0.26 -6.62
C PHE A 98 -22.46 -0.35 -7.88
N ASP A 99 -21.65 -0.87 -8.81
CA ASP A 99 -22.13 -1.63 -9.96
C ASP A 99 -22.92 -2.87 -9.49
N THR A 100 -23.99 -3.22 -10.19
CA THR A 100 -24.94 -4.27 -9.76
C THR A 100 -24.26 -5.61 -9.59
N ASP A 101 -23.36 -5.97 -10.52
CA ASP A 101 -22.68 -7.27 -10.52
C ASP A 101 -21.69 -7.36 -9.35
N VAL A 102 -21.01 -6.25 -9.08
CA VAL A 102 -20.04 -6.11 -8.01
C VAL A 102 -20.72 -6.14 -6.64
N LYS A 103 -21.81 -5.37 -6.50
CA LYS A 103 -22.61 -5.35 -5.28
C LYS A 103 -23.19 -6.73 -4.96
N ALA A 104 -23.77 -7.41 -5.95
CA ALA A 104 -24.31 -8.76 -5.78
C ALA A 104 -23.22 -9.78 -5.37
N THR A 105 -21.96 -9.54 -5.70
CA THR A 105 -20.84 -10.38 -5.26
C THR A 105 -20.46 -10.08 -3.82
N PHE A 106 -20.38 -8.81 -3.41
CA PHE A 106 -20.06 -8.41 -2.04
C PHE A 106 -21.16 -8.74 -1.03
N ASP A 107 -22.43 -8.61 -1.43
CA ASP A 107 -23.58 -8.89 -0.57
C ASP A 107 -23.70 -10.39 -0.19
N ARG A 108 -23.01 -11.29 -0.91
CA ARG A 108 -22.94 -12.73 -0.56
C ARG A 108 -22.18 -13.01 0.72
N THR A 109 -21.20 -12.17 1.04
CA THR A 109 -20.35 -12.33 2.24
C THR A 109 -20.24 -10.98 2.94
N PRO A 110 -21.31 -10.54 3.65
CA PRO A 110 -21.29 -9.28 4.35
C PRO A 110 -20.32 -9.34 5.54
N VAL A 111 -19.54 -8.28 5.70
CA VAL A 111 -18.64 -8.12 6.85
C VAL A 111 -19.38 -7.31 7.92
N SER A 112 -19.44 -7.82 9.14
CA SER A 112 -19.94 -7.05 10.28
C SER A 112 -18.93 -5.97 10.65
N VAL A 113 -19.36 -4.71 10.66
CA VAL A 113 -18.51 -3.56 11.00
C VAL A 113 -19.08 -2.91 12.26
N VAL A 114 -18.25 -2.78 13.28
CA VAL A 114 -18.56 -2.04 14.51
C VAL A 114 -17.73 -0.76 14.50
N GLU A 115 -18.40 0.39 14.54
CA GLU A 115 -17.74 1.69 14.63
C GLU A 115 -17.67 2.13 16.09
N LEU A 116 -16.46 2.41 16.57
CA LEU A 116 -16.21 2.88 17.93
C LEU A 116 -15.78 4.35 17.88
N CYS A 117 -16.64 5.24 18.36
CA CYS A 117 -16.33 6.66 18.45
C CYS A 117 -15.50 6.93 19.72
N VAL A 118 -14.30 7.48 19.54
CA VAL A 118 -13.41 7.84 20.65
C VAL A 118 -13.44 9.35 20.88
N ASP A 119 -13.87 9.77 22.05
CA ASP A 119 -13.90 11.19 22.40
C ASP A 119 -12.49 11.76 22.56
N VAL A 120 -12.19 12.80 21.78
CA VAL A 120 -10.91 13.51 21.86
C VAL A 120 -10.94 14.49 23.03
N PRO A 121 -10.04 14.36 24.03
CA PRO A 121 -9.99 15.26 25.17
C PRO A 121 -9.80 16.72 24.75
N PRO A 122 -10.33 17.69 25.54
CA PRO A 122 -10.29 19.12 25.16
C PRO A 122 -8.87 19.63 24.89
N LEU A 123 -7.89 19.22 25.70
CA LEU A 123 -6.50 19.64 25.57
C LEU A 123 -5.86 19.10 24.29
N LEU A 124 -6.06 17.81 23.99
CA LEU A 124 -5.60 17.19 22.74
C LEU A 124 -6.27 17.82 21.51
N ARG A 125 -7.57 18.13 21.62
CA ARG A 125 -8.32 18.86 20.57
C ARG A 125 -7.71 20.23 20.31
N ARG A 126 -7.32 20.98 21.35
CA ARG A 126 -6.61 22.26 21.17
C ARG A 126 -5.28 22.08 20.44
N CYS A 127 -4.50 21.05 20.78
CA CYS A 127 -3.25 20.73 20.09
C CYS A 127 -3.49 20.46 18.59
N HIS A 128 -4.47 19.60 18.27
CA HIS A 128 -4.82 19.27 16.88
C HIS A 128 -5.26 20.52 16.11
N SER A 129 -6.19 21.31 16.66
CA SER A 129 -6.63 22.56 16.04
C SER A 129 -5.47 23.52 15.78
N THR A 130 -4.56 23.68 16.75
CA THR A 130 -3.39 24.56 16.60
C THR A 130 -2.45 24.08 15.49
N LEU A 131 -2.19 22.77 15.40
CA LEU A 131 -1.38 22.19 14.31
C LEU A 131 -2.03 22.39 12.94
N VAL A 132 -3.34 22.18 12.84
CA VAL A 132 -4.11 22.41 11.60
C VAL A 132 -4.10 23.88 11.21
N GLU A 133 -4.20 24.81 12.17
CA GLU A 133 -4.11 26.23 11.89
C GLU A 133 -2.70 26.64 11.41
N LEU A 134 -1.63 26.10 12.01
CA LEU A 134 -0.25 26.31 11.54
C LEU A 134 -0.08 25.80 10.11
N LEU A 135 -0.60 24.60 9.78
CA LEU A 135 -0.63 24.08 8.41
C LEU A 135 -1.33 25.03 7.45
N LYS A 136 -2.51 25.56 7.83
CA LYS A 136 -3.25 26.55 7.03
C LYS A 136 -2.48 27.86 6.85
N VAL A 137 -1.72 28.30 7.85
CA VAL A 137 -0.85 29.49 7.73
C VAL A 137 0.26 29.22 6.72
N CYS A 138 1.02 28.12 6.85
CA CYS A 138 2.06 27.74 5.89
C CYS A 138 1.50 27.54 4.47
N GLY A 139 0.32 26.95 4.33
CA GLY A 139 -0.37 26.77 3.05
C GLY A 139 -0.78 28.09 2.39
N ARG A 140 -1.30 29.05 3.17
CA ARG A 140 -1.61 30.40 2.68
C ARG A 140 -0.35 31.17 2.29
N GLU A 141 0.73 31.02 3.05
CA GLU A 141 2.01 31.62 2.70
C GLU A 141 2.57 31.02 1.40
N LEU A 142 2.49 29.70 1.23
CA LEU A 142 2.88 29.02 0.00
C LEU A 142 2.07 29.55 -1.19
N LYS A 143 0.75 29.73 -1.05
CA LYS A 143 -0.11 30.37 -2.05
C LYS A 143 0.36 31.78 -2.39
N SER A 144 0.72 32.57 -1.38
CA SER A 144 1.23 33.94 -1.59
C SER A 144 2.53 33.97 -2.40
N THR A 145 3.39 32.94 -2.32
CA THR A 145 4.63 32.89 -3.12
C THR A 145 4.38 32.71 -4.62
N VAL A 146 3.21 32.17 -5.00
CA VAL A 146 2.84 31.92 -6.40
C VAL A 146 2.12 33.13 -7.02
N GLY A 147 1.60 34.05 -6.19
CA GLY A 147 1.17 35.43 -6.50
C GLY A 147 0.51 35.71 -7.87
N SER A 148 -0.79 36.04 -7.90
CA SER A 148 -1.57 36.61 -9.04
C SER A 148 -1.56 35.91 -10.41
N ARG A 149 -0.70 34.92 -10.66
CA ARG A 149 -0.66 34.15 -11.93
C ARG A 149 -1.93 33.30 -12.17
N ARG A 150 -2.74 33.12 -11.12
CA ARG A 150 -4.01 32.38 -11.10
C ARG A 150 -5.20 33.25 -10.67
N LYS A 151 -5.34 34.48 -11.20
CA LYS A 151 -6.60 35.23 -11.05
C LYS A 151 -7.69 34.64 -11.96
N ASN A 152 -8.09 33.40 -11.72
CA ASN A 152 -9.34 32.85 -12.25
C ASN A 152 -10.28 32.65 -11.07
N LYS A 153 -11.40 33.37 -11.07
CA LYS A 153 -12.39 33.44 -10.00
C LYS A 153 -12.98 32.07 -9.60
N SER A 154 -12.89 31.07 -10.48
CA SER A 154 -13.31 29.67 -10.24
C SER A 154 -12.25 28.80 -9.53
N GLY A 155 -10.99 29.24 -9.45
CA GLY A 155 -9.92 28.52 -8.76
C GLY A 155 -9.82 28.88 -7.28
N GLU A 156 -10.34 30.04 -6.86
CA GLU A 156 -10.22 30.50 -5.47
C GLU A 156 -11.08 29.66 -4.50
N GLU A 157 -12.30 29.27 -4.90
CA GLU A 157 -13.19 28.40 -4.10
C GLU A 157 -12.64 26.97 -3.98
N ALA A 158 -12.20 26.36 -5.09
CA ALA A 158 -11.60 25.02 -5.09
C ALA A 158 -10.26 24.96 -4.31
N GLU A 159 -9.52 26.07 -4.24
CA GLU A 159 -8.28 26.16 -3.47
C GLU A 159 -8.54 26.36 -1.97
N GLU A 160 -9.58 27.08 -1.56
CA GLU A 160 -9.99 27.15 -0.15
C GLU A 160 -10.51 25.80 0.35
N GLU A 161 -11.27 25.07 -0.48
CA GLU A 161 -11.61 23.67 -0.21
C GLU A 161 -10.35 22.81 -0.03
N SER A 162 -9.32 23.01 -0.86
CA SER A 162 -8.04 22.31 -0.72
C SER A 162 -7.32 22.64 0.60
N LEU A 163 -7.53 23.81 1.20
CA LEU A 163 -6.96 24.18 2.50
C LEU A 163 -7.70 23.53 3.67
N THR A 164 -8.94 23.09 3.49
CA THR A 164 -9.66 22.31 4.53
C THR A 164 -9.06 20.91 4.65
N GLY A 165 -8.64 20.30 3.53
CA GLY A 165 -7.98 19.00 3.48
C GLY A 165 -6.46 19.00 3.72
N ILE A 166 -5.85 20.17 3.96
CA ILE A 166 -4.37 20.31 4.05
C ILE A 166 -3.73 19.42 5.11
N ALA A 167 -4.47 19.05 6.16
CA ALA A 167 -4.01 18.18 7.23
C ALA A 167 -3.64 16.77 6.74
N TYR A 168 -4.41 16.23 5.79
CA TYR A 168 -4.31 14.81 5.40
C TYR A 168 -3.94 14.61 3.94
N LEU A 169 -4.17 15.61 3.08
CA LEU A 169 -3.93 15.49 1.64
C LEU A 169 -3.00 16.61 1.16
N PRO A 170 -2.04 16.28 0.26
CA PRO A 170 -1.27 17.30 -0.46
C PRO A 170 -2.21 18.16 -1.31
N THR A 171 -2.09 19.47 -1.15
CA THR A 171 -2.84 20.44 -1.95
C THR A 171 -2.39 20.40 -3.42
N GLN A 172 -3.22 20.93 -4.33
CA GLN A 172 -2.86 21.00 -5.76
C GLN A 172 -1.55 21.78 -5.99
N LEU A 173 -1.34 22.87 -5.24
CA LEU A 173 -0.12 23.66 -5.30
C LEU A 173 1.12 22.86 -4.90
N GLU A 174 1.02 22.02 -3.87
CA GLU A 174 2.12 21.14 -3.47
C GLU A 174 2.48 20.13 -4.56
N LYS A 175 1.47 19.55 -5.23
CA LYS A 175 1.69 18.61 -6.33
C LYS A 175 2.40 19.29 -7.50
N GLU A 176 1.94 20.46 -7.91
CA GLU A 176 2.53 21.20 -9.03
C GLU A 176 3.97 21.68 -8.76
N ILE A 177 4.23 22.21 -7.55
CA ILE A 177 5.59 22.61 -7.17
C ILE A 177 6.47 21.36 -7.03
N GLY A 178 5.90 20.24 -6.55
CA GLY A 178 6.57 18.93 -6.51
C GLY A 178 6.98 18.43 -7.89
N GLU A 179 6.12 18.53 -8.90
CA GLU A 179 6.43 18.19 -10.30
C GLU A 179 7.52 19.08 -10.88
N ARG A 180 7.60 20.34 -10.45
CA ARG A 180 8.59 21.33 -10.91
C ARG A 180 9.63 21.65 -9.84
N ARG A 181 10.01 20.66 -9.02
CA ARG A 181 10.88 20.87 -7.84
C ARG A 181 12.20 21.59 -8.15
N SER A 182 12.75 21.38 -9.35
CA SER A 182 13.98 22.05 -9.81
C SER A 182 13.84 23.57 -9.95
N PHE A 183 12.64 24.07 -10.25
CA PHE A 183 12.34 25.50 -10.43
C PHE A 183 11.71 26.13 -9.18
N ALA A 184 11.47 25.35 -8.13
CA ALA A 184 10.91 25.86 -6.88
C ALA A 184 11.90 26.82 -6.21
N THR A 185 11.40 27.97 -5.74
CA THR A 185 12.21 28.92 -4.98
C THR A 185 12.62 28.33 -3.62
N GLU A 186 13.68 28.85 -3.02
CA GLU A 186 14.13 28.38 -1.71
C GLU A 186 13.03 28.51 -0.65
N LYS A 187 12.29 29.62 -0.69
CA LYS A 187 11.11 29.83 0.16
C LYS A 187 10.03 28.76 -0.05
N GLN A 188 9.74 28.38 -1.30
CA GLN A 188 8.76 27.33 -1.59
C GLN A 188 9.23 25.97 -1.08
N ARG A 189 10.51 25.63 -1.27
CA ARG A 189 11.08 24.37 -0.77
C ARG A 189 11.01 24.28 0.75
N ARG A 190 11.36 25.36 1.44
CA ARG A 190 11.22 25.47 2.90
C ARG A 190 9.79 25.26 3.35
N LEU A 191 8.82 25.98 2.77
CA LEU A 191 7.40 25.85 3.13
C LEU A 191 6.85 24.44 2.87
N LEU A 192 7.25 23.79 1.78
CA LEU A 192 6.88 22.40 1.51
C LEU A 192 7.43 21.44 2.57
N ASN A 193 8.67 21.66 3.02
CA ASN A 193 9.28 20.88 4.09
C ASN A 193 8.56 21.12 5.43
N GLU A 194 8.25 22.38 5.76
CA GLU A 194 7.51 22.75 6.97
C GLU A 194 6.09 22.14 7.00
N ILE A 195 5.36 22.17 5.87
CA ILE A 195 4.05 21.51 5.75
C ILE A 195 4.19 19.99 5.95
N GLY A 196 5.22 19.38 5.36
CA GLY A 196 5.52 17.96 5.56
C GLY A 196 5.77 17.61 7.03
N GLN A 197 6.61 18.40 7.71
CA GLN A 197 6.90 18.24 9.14
C GLN A 197 5.66 18.43 10.02
N LEU A 198 4.84 19.45 9.76
CA LEU A 198 3.63 19.68 10.53
C LEU A 198 2.61 18.55 10.35
N ARG A 199 2.50 17.96 9.14
CA ARG A 199 1.65 16.77 8.92
C ARG A 199 2.15 15.55 9.70
N THR A 200 3.45 15.30 9.73
CA THR A 200 3.99 14.17 10.50
C THR A 200 3.79 14.36 12.01
N LEU A 201 3.90 15.60 12.51
CA LEU A 201 3.56 15.93 13.90
C LEU A 201 2.08 15.72 14.22
N LEU A 202 1.18 16.15 13.32
CA LEU A 202 -0.26 15.92 13.49
C LEU A 202 -0.58 14.42 13.53
N GLN A 203 -0.03 13.64 12.60
CA GLN A 203 -0.18 12.18 12.60
C GLN A 203 0.40 11.54 13.87
N THR A 204 1.50 12.07 14.40
CA THR A 204 2.08 11.60 15.68
C THR A 204 1.14 11.91 16.84
N ALA A 205 0.58 13.12 16.89
CA ALA A 205 -0.35 13.55 17.94
C ALA A 205 -1.65 12.72 17.95
N GLU A 206 -2.13 12.31 16.78
CA GLU A 206 -3.36 11.52 16.64
C GLU A 206 -3.17 10.03 16.91
N ASN A 207 -2.01 9.47 16.58
CA ASN A 207 -1.80 8.01 16.59
C ASN A 207 -0.98 7.52 17.79
N ILE A 208 0.03 8.27 18.23
CA ILE A 208 1.00 7.82 19.22
C ILE A 208 0.69 8.51 20.57
N ASP A 209 1.71 8.98 21.30
CA ASP A 209 1.62 9.57 22.63
C ASP A 209 2.26 10.96 22.70
N ALA A 210 1.84 11.73 23.71
CA ALA A 210 2.30 13.10 23.91
C ALA A 210 3.79 13.20 24.27
N CYS A 211 4.39 12.19 24.90
CA CYS A 211 5.81 12.19 25.27
C CYS A 211 6.69 12.03 24.02
N THR A 212 6.34 11.11 23.13
CA THR A 212 7.00 10.92 21.82
C THR A 212 6.84 12.17 20.96
N LEU A 213 5.66 12.79 20.94
CA LEU A 213 5.43 14.06 20.25
C LEU A 213 6.35 15.16 20.80
N LEU A 214 6.45 15.29 22.12
CA LEU A 214 7.34 16.26 22.77
C LEU A 214 8.80 15.99 22.43
N ALA A 215 9.24 14.73 22.49
CA ALA A 215 10.60 14.32 22.14
C ALA A 215 10.95 14.68 20.69
N ARG A 216 10.05 14.43 19.73
CA ARG A 216 10.22 14.83 18.33
C ARG A 216 10.33 16.34 18.17
N ILE A 217 9.49 17.10 18.87
CA ILE A 217 9.55 18.56 18.87
C ILE A 217 10.86 19.08 19.46
N THR A 218 11.33 18.49 20.57
CA THR A 218 12.60 18.89 21.18
C THR A 218 13.80 18.55 20.29
N ALA A 219 13.77 17.39 19.60
CA ALA A 219 14.82 17.01 18.65
C ALA A 219 14.89 18.00 17.49
N MET A 220 13.74 18.43 16.95
CA MET A 220 13.71 19.47 15.92
C MET A 220 14.23 20.84 16.41
N LYS A 221 14.08 21.17 17.70
CA LYS A 221 14.67 22.39 18.28
C LYS A 221 16.19 22.30 18.33
N THR A 222 16.73 21.15 18.71
CA THR A 222 18.18 20.94 18.87
C THR A 222 18.90 20.72 17.54
N GLU A 223 18.25 20.10 16.55
CA GLU A 223 18.86 19.84 15.23
C GLU A 223 18.95 21.10 14.36
N ASN A 224 18.03 22.06 14.55
CA ASN A 224 17.90 23.23 13.69
C ASN A 224 18.52 24.52 14.27
N GLU A 225 19.59 24.43 15.08
CA GLU A 225 20.22 25.60 15.72
C GLU A 225 20.65 26.72 14.73
N GLY A 226 20.72 26.45 13.43
CA GLY A 226 20.99 27.46 12.38
C GLY A 226 19.82 27.86 11.47
N ASP A 227 18.77 27.05 11.33
CA ASP A 227 17.62 27.35 10.46
C ASP A 227 16.30 26.86 11.09
N VAL A 228 15.91 27.54 12.17
CA VAL A 228 14.67 27.22 12.89
C VAL A 228 13.46 27.43 11.97
N PRO A 229 12.56 26.43 11.82
CA PRO A 229 11.35 26.54 11.02
C PRO A 229 10.51 27.76 11.41
N SER A 230 9.94 28.45 10.41
CA SER A 230 9.23 29.71 10.65
C SER A 230 8.00 29.53 11.54
N TRP A 231 7.33 28.38 11.43
CA TRP A 231 6.17 28.05 12.28
C TRP A 231 6.53 27.94 13.77
N MET A 232 7.77 27.55 14.12
CA MET A 232 8.22 27.43 15.51
C MET A 232 8.50 28.77 16.19
N LEU A 233 8.62 29.84 15.39
CA LEU A 233 8.77 31.21 15.89
C LEU A 233 7.41 31.89 16.09
N SER A 234 6.32 31.28 15.61
CA SER A 234 4.95 31.80 15.77
C SER A 234 4.51 31.74 17.23
N SER A 235 3.76 32.75 17.69
CA SER A 235 3.16 32.77 19.03
C SER A 235 2.20 31.60 19.29
N MET A 236 1.62 31.04 18.22
CA MET A 236 0.78 29.84 18.27
C MET A 236 1.58 28.59 18.68
N SER A 237 2.85 28.50 18.26
CA SER A 237 3.72 27.37 18.59
C SER A 237 4.08 27.35 20.08
N SER A 238 4.28 28.51 20.71
CA SER A 238 4.52 28.61 22.15
C SER A 238 3.35 28.02 22.95
N ARG A 239 2.11 28.29 22.54
CA ARG A 239 0.90 27.72 23.17
C ARG A 239 0.79 26.22 22.93
N LEU A 240 1.08 25.77 21.70
CA LEU A 240 1.13 24.35 21.36
C LEU A 240 2.14 23.60 22.25
N PHE A 241 3.34 24.15 22.45
CA PHE A 241 4.34 23.52 23.32
C PHE A 241 3.87 23.43 24.77
N THR A 242 3.25 24.48 25.31
CA THR A 242 2.71 24.42 26.68
C THR A 242 1.58 23.40 26.81
N ASP A 243 0.69 23.30 25.81
CA ASP A 243 -0.39 22.32 25.82
C ASP A 243 0.17 20.88 25.73
N ILE A 244 1.18 20.64 24.88
CA ILE A 244 1.85 19.32 24.78
C ILE A 244 2.60 18.96 26.06
N GLU A 245 3.32 19.91 26.67
CA GLU A 245 3.98 19.72 27.96
C GLU A 245 2.96 19.36 29.05
N THR A 246 1.77 19.97 29.03
CA THR A 246 0.70 19.62 29.98
C THR A 246 0.14 18.22 29.74
N LEU A 247 -0.04 17.79 28.48
CA LEU A 247 -0.45 16.41 28.14
C LEU A 247 0.57 15.37 28.60
N ALA A 248 1.85 15.66 28.42
CA ALA A 248 2.95 14.79 28.81
C ALA A 248 3.20 14.75 30.33
N GLY A 249 2.50 15.59 31.11
CA GLY A 249 2.69 15.68 32.57
C GLY A 249 3.96 16.44 32.97
N CYS A 250 4.50 17.29 32.09
CA CYS A 250 5.74 18.06 32.24
C CYS A 250 5.50 19.51 32.70
N SER A 251 4.25 19.89 33.02
CA SER A 251 3.89 21.29 33.26
C SER A 251 4.66 21.92 34.42
N LYS A 252 5.14 23.16 34.21
CA LYS A 252 5.81 24.00 35.23
C LYS A 252 4.84 24.58 36.26
N GLN A 253 3.53 24.46 36.06
CA GLN A 253 2.54 24.95 37.02
C GLN A 253 2.49 24.03 38.25
N LYS A 254 2.50 24.61 39.45
CA LYS A 254 2.46 23.91 40.75
C LYS A 254 1.17 23.09 40.89
N GLY A 255 1.22 21.86 40.42
CA GLY A 255 0.22 20.80 40.54
C GLY A 255 0.77 19.58 39.80
N LYS A 256 0.62 18.37 40.34
CA LYS A 256 0.97 17.14 39.61
C LYS A 256 0.12 17.11 38.34
N ALA A 257 0.69 17.47 37.20
CA ALA A 257 0.04 17.24 35.92
C ALA A 257 0.09 15.73 35.69
N ASP A 258 -1.06 15.07 35.84
CA ASP A 258 -1.19 13.65 35.52
C ASP A 258 -1.05 13.48 34.01
N PHE A 259 -0.24 12.49 33.62
CA PHE A 259 -0.04 12.16 32.21
C PHE A 259 -1.36 11.69 31.63
N GLN A 260 -1.75 12.29 30.51
CA GLN A 260 -2.96 11.90 29.81
C GLN A 260 -2.59 10.90 28.71
N PRO A 261 -2.91 9.60 28.86
CA PRO A 261 -2.67 8.63 27.81
C PRO A 261 -3.55 8.92 26.59
N PRO A 262 -3.13 8.45 25.40
CA PRO A 262 -3.97 8.49 24.21
C PRO A 262 -5.31 7.80 24.46
N PRO A 263 -6.46 8.44 24.12
CA PRO A 263 -7.78 7.90 24.42
C PRO A 263 -8.04 6.58 23.67
N LYS A 264 -7.37 6.36 22.53
CA LYS A 264 -7.43 5.12 21.76
C LYS A 264 -6.92 3.91 22.54
N TRP A 265 -5.99 4.07 23.48
CA TRP A 265 -5.46 2.93 24.25
C TRP A 265 -6.49 2.32 25.19
N ALA A 266 -7.33 3.15 25.81
CA ALA A 266 -8.39 2.68 26.70
C ALA A 266 -9.46 1.89 25.90
N VAL A 267 -9.85 2.39 24.73
CA VAL A 267 -10.81 1.72 23.86
C VAL A 267 -10.22 0.42 23.31
N TYR A 268 -8.96 0.43 22.88
CA TYR A 268 -8.27 -0.76 22.42
C TYR A 268 -8.19 -1.86 23.50
N ALA A 269 -7.87 -1.48 24.74
CA ALA A 269 -7.85 -2.41 25.87
C ALA A 269 -9.24 -3.02 26.12
N SER A 270 -10.28 -2.20 26.17
CA SER A 270 -11.67 -2.66 26.34
C SER A 270 -12.10 -3.63 25.25
N VAL A 271 -11.74 -3.38 23.99
CA VAL A 271 -12.08 -4.27 22.87
C VAL A 271 -11.35 -5.61 22.97
N LEU A 272 -10.08 -5.60 23.38
CA LEU A 272 -9.33 -6.84 23.56
C LEU A 272 -9.86 -7.67 24.73
N GLU A 273 -10.24 -7.03 25.83
CA GLU A 273 -10.88 -7.70 26.97
C GLU A 273 -12.23 -8.32 26.54
N GLU A 274 -13.05 -7.59 25.79
CA GLU A 274 -14.32 -8.12 25.24
C GLU A 274 -14.08 -9.31 24.30
N ILE A 275 -13.06 -9.25 23.44
CA ILE A 275 -12.70 -10.35 22.54
C ILE A 275 -12.17 -11.56 23.32
N ALA A 276 -11.39 -11.33 24.38
CA ALA A 276 -10.87 -12.40 25.24
C ALA A 276 -12.00 -13.14 25.99
N ASP A 277 -13.03 -12.41 26.40
CA ASP A 277 -14.20 -12.95 27.11
C ASP A 277 -15.26 -13.55 26.15
N SER A 278 -15.12 -13.34 24.84
CA SER A 278 -16.08 -13.83 23.85
C SER A 278 -15.97 -15.34 23.60
N ASP A 279 -17.12 -16.02 23.53
CA ASP A 279 -17.20 -17.44 23.22
C ASP A 279 -16.68 -17.74 21.81
N VAL A 280 -15.64 -18.57 21.73
CA VAL A 280 -15.05 -19.01 20.46
C VAL A 280 -15.95 -20.05 19.79
N PRO A 281 -16.38 -19.86 18.53
CA PRO A 281 -17.17 -20.85 17.83
C PRO A 281 -16.40 -22.16 17.65
N GLU A 282 -17.03 -23.28 18.01
CA GLU A 282 -16.47 -24.62 17.85
C GLU A 282 -16.21 -24.92 16.36
N GLY A 283 -14.97 -25.28 16.02
CA GLY A 283 -14.59 -25.67 14.65
C GLY A 283 -13.38 -24.95 14.04
N LEU A 284 -12.70 -24.06 14.77
CA LEU A 284 -11.41 -23.52 14.33
C LEU A 284 -10.29 -24.55 14.52
N GLY A 285 -9.34 -24.61 13.58
CA GLY A 285 -8.19 -25.51 13.63
C GLY A 285 -7.33 -25.32 14.90
N GLU A 286 -6.32 -26.17 15.11
CA GLU A 286 -5.50 -26.25 16.35
C GLU A 286 -4.96 -24.91 16.92
N ARG A 287 -4.96 -23.83 16.14
CA ARG A 287 -4.51 -22.48 16.54
C ARG A 287 -5.60 -21.52 17.02
N GLY A 288 -6.87 -21.94 17.06
CA GLY A 288 -7.98 -21.10 17.52
C GLY A 288 -8.20 -19.82 16.68
N PRO A 289 -9.02 -18.86 17.16
CA PRO A 289 -9.26 -17.60 16.47
C PRO A 289 -8.04 -16.69 16.57
N THR A 290 -7.60 -16.18 15.42
CA THR A 290 -6.48 -15.24 15.33
C THR A 290 -7.00 -13.82 15.21
N VAL A 291 -6.56 -12.93 16.10
CA VAL A 291 -6.84 -11.50 16.02
C VAL A 291 -5.70 -10.81 15.27
N LEU A 292 -6.02 -10.10 14.19
CA LEU A 292 -5.06 -9.32 13.40
C LEU A 292 -5.33 -7.83 13.58
N VAL A 293 -4.41 -7.13 14.24
CA VAL A 293 -4.48 -5.68 14.46
C VAL A 293 -3.63 -4.99 13.40
N PHE A 294 -4.26 -4.11 12.61
CA PHE A 294 -3.58 -3.32 11.58
C PHE A 294 -3.25 -1.92 12.10
N THR A 295 -2.01 -1.51 11.87
CA THR A 295 -1.45 -0.22 12.27
C THR A 295 -0.92 0.54 11.06
N SER A 296 -0.80 1.86 11.18
CA SER A 296 -0.30 2.71 10.09
C SER A 296 1.23 2.76 9.99
N ASP A 297 1.93 2.65 11.13
CA ASP A 297 3.37 2.84 11.27
C ASP A 297 3.97 1.76 12.16
N ASP A 298 5.23 1.40 11.91
CA ASP A 298 6.00 0.40 12.65
C ASP A 298 6.21 0.84 14.11
N VAL A 299 6.39 2.14 14.36
CA VAL A 299 6.51 2.70 15.72
C VAL A 299 5.22 2.49 16.52
N LEU A 300 4.06 2.67 15.86
CA LEU A 300 2.76 2.41 16.46
C LEU A 300 2.57 0.91 16.77
N THR A 301 3.03 0.04 15.87
CA THR A 301 3.01 -1.42 16.07
C THR A 301 3.79 -1.81 17.32
N ILE A 302 5.00 -1.25 17.50
CA ILE A 302 5.81 -1.51 18.70
C ILE A 302 5.07 -1.04 19.95
N GLN A 303 4.55 0.18 19.93
CA GLN A 303 3.83 0.73 21.08
C GLN A 303 2.59 -0.08 21.46
N LEU A 304 1.80 -0.52 20.47
CA LEU A 304 0.63 -1.37 20.72
C LEU A 304 1.02 -2.78 21.14
N ALA A 305 2.11 -3.33 20.61
CA ALA A 305 2.65 -4.61 21.07
C ALA A 305 3.14 -4.54 22.53
N ASP A 306 3.78 -3.44 22.93
CA ASP A 306 4.16 -3.22 24.32
C ASP A 306 2.92 -3.03 25.21
N LEU A 307 1.91 -2.31 24.73
CA LEU A 307 0.63 -2.12 25.42
C LEU A 307 -0.10 -3.45 25.66
N THR A 308 -0.17 -4.32 24.65
CA THR A 308 -0.80 -5.65 24.77
C THR A 308 -0.06 -6.55 25.75
N LYS A 309 1.29 -6.53 25.74
CA LYS A 309 2.13 -7.38 26.59
C LYS A 309 2.22 -6.92 28.04
N THR A 310 2.10 -5.62 28.31
CA THR A 310 2.39 -5.06 29.64
C THR A 310 1.19 -4.42 30.33
N GLY A 311 0.17 -4.03 29.56
CA GLY A 311 -1.02 -3.35 30.08
C GLY A 311 -0.94 -1.84 30.07
N LEU A 312 -2.09 -1.20 30.32
CA LEU A 312 -2.28 0.25 30.21
C LEU A 312 -1.42 1.04 31.21
N GLU A 313 -1.47 0.68 32.49
CA GLU A 313 -0.78 1.43 33.57
C GLU A 313 0.74 1.35 33.44
N TYR A 314 1.27 0.16 33.12
CA TYR A 314 2.69 -0.03 32.88
C TYR A 314 3.16 0.78 31.68
N SER A 315 2.42 0.72 30.57
CA SER A 315 2.76 1.44 29.33
C SER A 315 2.78 2.95 29.53
N CYS A 316 1.83 3.50 30.30
CA CYS A 316 1.82 4.92 30.65
C CYS A 316 3.10 5.35 31.38
N GLN A 317 3.56 4.55 32.35
CA GLN A 317 4.79 4.84 33.08
C GLN A 317 6.06 4.61 32.23
N ALA A 318 6.04 3.57 31.39
CA ALA A 318 7.15 3.24 30.49
C ALA A 318 7.39 4.34 29.46
N VAL A 319 6.32 4.92 28.90
CA VAL A 319 6.41 6.06 27.98
C VAL A 319 6.92 7.31 28.70
N ARG A 320 6.46 7.58 29.92
CA ARG A 320 7.00 8.69 30.73
C ARG A 320 8.48 8.53 31.09
N ARG A 321 8.99 7.30 31.17
CA ARG A 321 10.43 7.05 31.40
C ARG A 321 11.30 7.56 30.25
N GLN A 322 10.76 7.68 29.04
CA GLN A 322 11.49 8.20 27.88
C GLN A 322 11.79 9.70 28.01
N LEU A 323 11.05 10.40 28.88
CA LEU A 323 11.31 11.82 29.16
C LEU A 323 12.40 11.98 30.21
N PRO A 324 13.24 13.03 30.10
CA PRO A 324 14.15 13.40 31.18
C PRO A 324 13.39 13.61 32.49
N VAL A 325 13.96 13.17 33.62
CA VAL A 325 13.35 13.32 34.96
C VAL A 325 13.07 14.80 35.28
N VAL A 326 13.91 15.71 34.77
CA VAL A 326 13.76 17.17 34.90
C VAL A 326 12.47 17.69 34.23
N MET A 327 11.95 16.96 33.24
CA MET A 327 10.67 17.25 32.58
C MET A 327 9.53 16.36 33.10
N GLY A 328 9.63 15.80 34.30
CA GLY A 328 8.55 14.98 34.87
C GLY A 328 8.53 13.52 34.40
N GLY A 329 9.63 13.05 33.80
CA GLY A 329 9.83 11.64 33.50
C GLY A 329 9.98 10.78 34.76
N VAL A 330 9.48 9.54 34.67
CA VAL A 330 9.49 8.61 35.81
C VAL A 330 10.82 7.84 35.84
N SER A 331 11.54 7.85 36.97
CA SER A 331 12.84 7.16 37.09
C SER A 331 12.74 5.63 37.09
N ARG A 332 11.62 5.06 37.57
CA ARG A 332 11.34 3.61 37.57
C ARG A 332 9.85 3.35 37.37
N VAL A 333 9.52 2.40 36.51
CA VAL A 333 8.15 1.89 36.38
C VAL A 333 7.83 1.08 37.64
N THR A 334 6.81 1.51 38.38
CA THR A 334 6.35 0.88 39.63
C THR A 334 5.05 0.11 39.45
N ALA A 335 4.31 0.33 38.36
CA ALA A 335 3.13 -0.44 38.01
C ALA A 335 3.49 -1.90 37.71
N ALA A 336 2.66 -2.83 38.19
CA ALA A 336 2.78 -4.24 37.84
C ALA A 336 2.31 -4.45 36.38
N PRO A 337 2.94 -5.37 35.63
CA PRO A 337 2.47 -5.71 34.29
C PRO A 337 1.12 -6.43 34.39
N ALA A 338 0.12 -5.90 33.70
CA ALA A 338 -1.23 -6.49 33.57
C ALA A 338 -1.49 -6.72 32.08
N PRO A 339 -1.01 -7.83 31.50
CA PRO A 339 -1.11 -8.08 30.06
C PRO A 339 -2.57 -8.13 29.61
N LEU A 340 -2.89 -7.47 28.49
CA LEU A 340 -4.20 -7.53 27.83
C LEU A 340 -4.36 -8.83 27.02
N TRP A 341 -3.24 -9.45 26.65
CA TRP A 341 -3.19 -10.70 25.91
C TRP A 341 -1.98 -11.52 26.36
N PRO A 342 -2.01 -12.87 26.32
CA PRO A 342 -0.85 -13.70 26.58
C PRO A 342 0.38 -13.23 25.78
N PRO A 343 1.48 -12.83 26.46
CA PRO A 343 2.60 -12.15 25.81
C PRO A 343 3.36 -13.03 24.81
N ASP A 344 3.30 -14.35 24.99
CA ASP A 344 3.92 -15.35 24.11
C ASP A 344 3.20 -15.48 22.77
N ASP A 345 1.90 -15.15 22.73
CA ASP A 345 1.07 -15.26 21.52
C ASP A 345 1.09 -13.96 20.67
N VAL A 346 1.68 -12.88 21.20
CA VAL A 346 1.75 -11.59 20.51
C VAL A 346 2.92 -11.56 19.52
N GLN A 347 2.60 -11.77 18.24
CA GLN A 347 3.54 -11.68 17.12
C GLN A 347 3.41 -10.35 16.38
N MET A 348 4.56 -9.75 16.04
CA MET A 348 4.62 -8.49 15.31
C MET A 348 5.08 -8.72 13.86
N PHE A 349 4.32 -8.19 12.91
CA PHE A 349 4.68 -8.20 11.49
C PHE A 349 5.18 -6.80 11.10
N MET A 350 6.50 -6.62 11.12
CA MET A 350 7.14 -5.33 10.78
C MET A 350 7.49 -5.26 9.29
N ARG A 351 7.51 -4.05 8.72
CA ARG A 351 7.59 -3.87 7.26
C ARG A 351 8.93 -4.26 6.61
N ASN A 352 9.99 -4.62 7.34
CA ASN A 352 11.28 -5.11 6.82
C ASN A 352 12.02 -5.93 7.90
N GLN A 353 12.64 -7.09 7.65
CA GLN A 353 13.75 -7.31 6.69
C GLN A 353 13.81 -8.70 6.00
N GLU A 354 13.02 -9.71 6.38
CA GLU A 354 13.28 -11.09 5.93
C GLU A 354 12.55 -11.48 4.63
N ASP A 355 11.29 -11.04 4.44
CA ASP A 355 10.47 -11.52 3.33
C ASP A 355 10.89 -11.01 1.96
N HIS A 356 11.33 -9.76 1.81
CA HIS A 356 11.72 -9.27 0.48
C HIS A 356 13.00 -9.95 -0.03
N GLY A 357 13.94 -10.26 0.87
CA GLY A 357 15.16 -10.98 0.54
C GLY A 357 14.89 -12.43 0.16
N GLU A 358 14.07 -13.12 0.94
CA GLU A 358 13.68 -14.51 0.67
C GLU A 358 12.81 -14.64 -0.57
N LEU A 359 11.80 -13.79 -0.74
CA LEU A 359 10.94 -13.79 -1.93
C LEU A 359 11.74 -13.45 -3.20
N VAL A 360 12.72 -12.54 -3.13
CA VAL A 360 13.63 -12.27 -4.25
C VAL A 360 14.58 -13.43 -4.49
N LYS A 361 15.11 -14.08 -3.45
CA LYS A 361 15.95 -15.28 -3.59
C LYS A 361 15.15 -16.44 -4.19
N GLU A 362 13.91 -16.65 -3.75
CA GLU A 362 13.00 -17.67 -4.26
C GLU A 362 12.62 -17.37 -5.71
N LEU A 363 12.30 -16.12 -6.04
CA LEU A 363 12.01 -15.69 -7.40
C LEU A 363 13.24 -15.85 -8.31
N GLN A 364 14.44 -15.52 -7.84
CA GLN A 364 15.69 -15.75 -8.56
C GLN A 364 16.00 -17.25 -8.72
N ALA A 365 15.70 -18.07 -7.70
CA ALA A 365 15.85 -19.51 -7.77
C ALA A 365 14.88 -20.11 -8.80
N ASN A 366 13.61 -19.67 -8.79
CA ASN A 366 12.58 -20.06 -9.74
C ASN A 366 12.90 -19.59 -11.17
N GLN A 367 13.47 -18.38 -11.33
CA GLN A 367 13.97 -17.92 -12.62
C GLN A 367 15.17 -18.76 -13.11
N LYS A 368 16.07 -19.18 -12.21
CA LYS A 368 17.20 -20.06 -12.56
C LYS A 368 16.74 -21.47 -12.92
N THR A 369 15.76 -22.03 -12.20
CA THR A 369 15.20 -23.35 -12.53
C THR A 369 14.42 -23.30 -13.83
N ALA A 370 13.62 -22.25 -14.06
CA ALA A 370 12.97 -22.00 -15.34
C ALA A 370 14.00 -21.88 -16.47
N ALA A 371 15.05 -21.06 -16.32
CA ALA A 371 16.10 -20.92 -17.33
C ALA A 371 16.86 -22.23 -17.60
N ARG A 372 17.09 -23.07 -16.59
CA ARG A 372 17.67 -24.42 -16.76
C ARG A 372 16.71 -25.36 -17.47
N ALA A 373 15.41 -25.29 -17.17
CA ALA A 373 14.37 -26.04 -17.88
C ALA A 373 14.29 -25.59 -19.35
N THR A 374 14.32 -24.29 -19.62
CA THR A 374 14.40 -23.71 -20.98
C THR A 374 15.66 -24.18 -21.71
N LYS A 375 16.83 -24.23 -21.06
CA LYS A 375 18.07 -24.75 -21.67
C LYS A 375 17.95 -26.24 -22.02
N ARG A 376 17.32 -27.04 -21.16
CA ARG A 376 17.02 -28.46 -21.43
C ARG A 376 16.02 -28.61 -22.58
N ARG A 377 14.94 -27.82 -22.60
CA ARG A 377 13.98 -27.76 -23.71
C ARG A 377 14.66 -27.36 -25.02
N ARG A 378 15.59 -26.40 -24.98
CA ARG A 378 16.41 -25.99 -26.13
C ARG A 378 17.29 -27.12 -26.65
N GLN A 379 17.94 -27.89 -25.76
CA GLN A 379 18.71 -29.06 -26.18
C GLN A 379 17.81 -30.13 -26.82
N VAL A 380 16.63 -30.36 -26.25
CA VAL A 380 15.64 -31.30 -26.81
C VAL A 380 15.13 -30.81 -28.17
N ALA A 381 14.73 -29.55 -28.31
CA ALA A 381 14.28 -28.98 -29.58
C ALA A 381 15.39 -28.96 -30.65
N GLN A 382 16.64 -28.65 -30.27
CA GLN A 382 17.78 -28.72 -31.18
C GLN A 382 18.12 -30.16 -31.60
N ASN A 383 17.90 -31.14 -30.72
CA ASN A 383 18.06 -32.54 -31.05
C ASN A 383 16.93 -33.05 -31.96
N ILE A 384 15.70 -32.57 -31.76
CA ILE A 384 14.55 -32.86 -32.63
C ILE A 384 14.74 -32.24 -34.03
N MET A 385 15.25 -31.01 -34.12
CA MET A 385 15.55 -30.36 -35.40
C MET A 385 16.76 -30.96 -36.15
N LYS A 386 17.59 -31.75 -35.47
CA LYS A 386 18.73 -32.49 -36.08
C LYS A 386 18.38 -33.94 -36.42
N ALA A 387 17.27 -34.46 -35.91
CA ALA A 387 16.76 -35.77 -36.33
C ALA A 387 16.01 -35.57 -37.65
N ASP A 388 16.36 -36.37 -38.64
CA ASP A 388 15.91 -36.25 -40.02
C ASP A 388 14.38 -36.39 -40.18
N ASP A 389 13.90 -35.87 -41.31
CA ASP A 389 12.53 -35.81 -41.80
C ASP A 389 11.91 -37.21 -42.02
N ASP A 390 11.52 -37.90 -40.95
CA ASP A 390 10.57 -39.01 -41.03
C ASP A 390 9.20 -38.52 -40.54
N GLY A 391 8.35 -38.17 -41.51
CA GLY A 391 7.05 -37.48 -41.38
C GLY A 391 5.94 -38.21 -40.60
N LYS A 392 6.24 -38.80 -39.44
CA LYS A 392 5.26 -39.43 -38.54
C LYS A 392 5.60 -39.25 -37.07
N VAL A 393 5.70 -38.02 -36.58
CA VAL A 393 5.52 -37.76 -35.14
C VAL A 393 4.75 -36.45 -34.94
N GLN A 394 3.43 -36.58 -34.77
CA GLN A 394 2.60 -35.47 -34.28
C GLN A 394 3.03 -35.12 -32.87
N THR A 395 3.41 -33.86 -32.64
CA THR A 395 3.86 -33.37 -31.34
C THR A 395 2.67 -33.32 -30.38
N ASN A 396 2.74 -34.10 -29.30
CA ASN A 396 1.72 -34.09 -28.25
C ASN A 396 1.66 -32.70 -27.56
N ILE A 397 0.45 -32.16 -27.45
CA ILE A 397 0.10 -30.81 -26.95
C ILE A 397 0.49 -30.55 -25.48
N ILE A 398 1.12 -31.50 -24.80
CA ILE A 398 1.49 -31.46 -23.38
C ILE A 398 2.67 -30.49 -23.09
N GLN A 399 3.28 -29.88 -24.11
CA GLN A 399 4.43 -28.98 -23.94
C GLN A 399 4.08 -27.48 -23.79
N PHE A 400 2.82 -27.08 -23.87
CA PHE A 400 2.42 -25.70 -23.56
C PHE A 400 1.84 -25.60 -22.15
N GLY A 401 2.46 -24.74 -21.34
CA GLY A 401 2.30 -24.67 -19.90
C GLY A 401 0.86 -24.48 -19.44
N ILE A 402 0.34 -25.49 -18.76
CA ILE A 402 -0.62 -25.35 -17.68
C ILE A 402 -0.02 -26.11 -16.49
N LEU A 403 0.31 -25.38 -15.42
CA LEU A 403 0.74 -25.94 -14.14
C LEU A 403 -0.33 -26.91 -13.63
N HIS A 404 -0.15 -28.21 -13.86
CA HIS A 404 -0.98 -29.22 -13.23
C HIS A 404 -0.58 -29.30 -11.76
N HIS A 405 -1.50 -28.91 -10.87
CA HIS A 405 -1.36 -29.10 -9.44
C HIS A 405 -1.16 -30.61 -9.17
N LYS A 406 0.02 -30.99 -8.71
CA LYS A 406 0.38 -32.39 -8.51
C LYS A 406 -0.32 -32.90 -7.24
N LYS A 407 -1.43 -33.63 -7.40
CA LYS A 407 -2.09 -34.37 -6.30
C LYS A 407 -1.07 -35.34 -5.69
N LYS A 408 -0.80 -35.23 -4.38
CA LYS A 408 0.13 -36.11 -3.64
C LYS A 408 -0.26 -37.57 -3.89
N ARG A 409 0.65 -38.36 -4.45
CA ARG A 409 0.50 -39.82 -4.59
C ARG A 409 0.65 -40.48 -3.22
N ALA A 410 -0.39 -41.17 -2.78
CA ALA A 410 -0.31 -42.17 -1.71
C ALA A 410 0.56 -43.36 -2.16
N ARG A 411 1.20 -44.00 -1.18
CA ARG A 411 2.10 -45.16 -1.34
C ARG A 411 1.37 -46.35 -1.98
N LYS A 412 2.09 -47.10 -2.82
CA LYS A 412 1.59 -48.27 -3.57
C LYS A 412 1.94 -49.58 -2.82
N GLY A 413 0.97 -50.48 -2.78
CA GLY A 413 1.01 -51.92 -2.44
C GLY A 413 -0.46 -52.31 -2.18
N THR A 414 -1.11 -53.26 -2.86
CA THR A 414 -0.67 -54.48 -3.57
C THR A 414 -1.83 -54.94 -4.49
N GLU A 415 -1.48 -55.65 -5.57
CA GLU A 415 -2.30 -56.63 -6.35
C GLU A 415 -3.42 -56.16 -7.32
N GLU A 416 -3.51 -56.93 -8.42
CA GLU A 416 -4.26 -56.74 -9.69
C GLU A 416 -5.71 -57.30 -9.63
N PRO A 417 -6.46 -57.48 -10.76
CA PRO A 417 -6.95 -56.53 -11.78
C PRO A 417 -8.49 -56.64 -11.98
N SER A 418 -9.21 -55.57 -12.35
CA SER A 418 -10.46 -55.71 -13.14
C SER A 418 -11.03 -54.40 -13.70
N THR A 419 -11.26 -54.43 -15.02
CA THR A 419 -12.41 -53.89 -15.77
C THR A 419 -12.78 -52.40 -15.70
N SER A 420 -12.42 -51.70 -16.78
CA SER A 420 -13.28 -50.94 -17.70
C SER A 420 -14.72 -50.57 -17.28
N LYS A 421 -15.02 -49.27 -17.47
CA LYS A 421 -16.31 -48.58 -17.76
C LYS A 421 -16.67 -47.53 -16.72
N ASP A 422 -17.31 -46.47 -17.22
CA ASP A 422 -17.87 -45.31 -16.51
C ASP A 422 -16.96 -44.09 -16.39
N TYR A 423 -16.77 -43.37 -17.52
CA TYR A 423 -16.54 -41.91 -17.56
C TYR A 423 -16.83 -41.35 -18.98
N GLU A 424 -17.90 -41.81 -19.63
CA GLU A 424 -18.38 -41.26 -20.92
C GLU A 424 -19.80 -40.65 -20.84
N GLU A 425 -20.39 -40.48 -19.65
CA GLU A 425 -21.79 -40.02 -19.53
C GLU A 425 -22.01 -38.61 -18.94
N GLU A 426 -20.98 -37.88 -18.49
CA GLU A 426 -21.20 -36.54 -17.88
C GLU A 426 -20.87 -35.34 -18.78
N VAL A 427 -20.48 -35.54 -20.05
CA VAL A 427 -20.20 -34.43 -20.99
C VAL A 427 -21.25 -34.33 -22.12
N LYS A 428 -22.36 -35.08 -22.02
CA LYS A 428 -23.46 -35.04 -23.00
C LYS A 428 -24.74 -34.35 -22.49
N GLN A 429 -24.70 -33.66 -21.35
CA GLN A 429 -25.87 -32.97 -20.78
C GLN A 429 -25.79 -31.44 -20.74
N GLU A 430 -24.76 -30.81 -21.31
CA GLU A 430 -24.68 -29.33 -21.39
C GLU A 430 -24.71 -28.76 -22.82
N GLU A 431 -24.87 -29.59 -23.86
CA GLU A 431 -24.99 -29.13 -25.26
C GLU A 431 -26.41 -29.27 -25.85
N GLU A 432 -27.44 -29.64 -25.06
CA GLU A 432 -28.83 -29.75 -25.55
C GLU A 432 -29.81 -28.69 -25.02
N ASP A 433 -29.37 -27.73 -24.20
CA ASP A 433 -30.26 -26.70 -23.61
C ASP A 433 -30.11 -25.27 -24.18
N ASP A 434 -29.35 -25.07 -25.26
CA ASP A 434 -29.24 -23.76 -25.96
C ASP A 434 -29.85 -23.74 -27.39
N GLU A 435 -30.60 -24.78 -27.79
CA GLU A 435 -31.53 -24.70 -28.92
C GLU A 435 -32.93 -25.19 -28.53
N LYS A 436 -33.70 -24.31 -27.87
CA LYS A 436 -35.17 -24.28 -27.94
C LYS A 436 -35.75 -22.91 -27.62
#